data_AF-A0A4Y9RYU8-F1
#
_entry.id   AF-A0A4Y9RYU8-F1
#
_cell.length_a   1.000
_cell.length_b   1.000
_cell.length_c   1.000
_cell.angle_alpha   90.00
_cell.angle_beta   90.00
_cell.angle_gamma   90.00
#
_symmetry.space_group_name_H-M   'P 1'
#
loop_
_entity.id
_entity.type
_entity.pdbx_description
1 polymer ?
#
loop_
_entity_poly.entity_id
_entity_poly.type
_entity_poly.pdbx_seq_one_letter_code
_entity_poly.pdbx_strand_id
1 'polypeptide(L)'
;MRFYDVELESGGASRTVRVSSPTDVQAADAAAPLMKSGDRILGIEEVEDDGLQRADAPPPLSQAAELADATPGAAAKSDRSSANQG
;
A
#
# COMPACT_ATOMS: atom_id res chain seq x y z
N MET A 1 0.37 9.12 -8.57
CA MET A 1 -0.54 8.14 -7.93
C MET A 1 -1.65 7.86 -8.93
N ARG A 2 -2.15 6.63 -9.00
CA ARG A 2 -3.25 6.27 -9.90
C ARG A 2 -4.46 5.88 -9.08
N PHE A 3 -5.64 6.09 -9.64
CA PHE A 3 -6.89 5.67 -9.04
C PHE A 3 -7.45 4.51 -9.85
N TYR A 4 -8.02 3.56 -9.14
CA TYR A 4 -8.67 2.41 -9.74
C TYR A 4 -10.07 2.26 -9.16
N ASP A 5 -11.02 2.05 -10.05
CA ASP A 5 -12.38 1.69 -9.71
C ASP A 5 -12.51 0.16 -9.74
N VAL A 6 -12.77 -0.41 -8.56
CA VAL A 6 -12.95 -1.85 -8.40
C VAL A 6 -14.45 -2.12 -8.32
N GLU A 7 -14.97 -2.84 -9.31
CA GLU A 7 -16.37 -3.27 -9.34
C GLU A 7 -16.52 -4.53 -8.49
N LEU A 8 -17.40 -4.46 -7.50
CA LEU A 8 -17.72 -5.51 -6.55
C LEU A 8 -19.18 -5.94 -6.71
N GLU A 9 -19.42 -7.26 -6.74
CA GLU A 9 -20.75 -7.85 -6.61
C GLU A 9 -20.97 -8.31 -5.17
N SER A 10 -22.06 -7.85 -4.55
CA SER A 10 -22.54 -8.36 -3.26
C SER A 10 -23.99 -8.78 -3.38
N GLY A 11 -24.25 -10.08 -3.29
CA GLY A 11 -25.61 -10.62 -3.20
C GLY A 11 -26.51 -10.26 -4.38
N GLY A 12 -25.94 -10.10 -5.58
CA GLY A 12 -26.66 -9.73 -6.80
C GLY A 12 -26.76 -8.23 -7.09
N ALA A 13 -26.14 -7.37 -6.27
CA ALA A 13 -25.98 -5.95 -6.56
C ALA A 13 -24.51 -5.62 -6.84
N SER A 14 -24.25 -4.85 -7.89
CA SER A 14 -22.92 -4.31 -8.19
C SER A 14 -22.72 -2.96 -7.50
N ARG A 15 -21.50 -2.74 -7.01
CA ARG A 15 -21.04 -1.48 -6.42
C ARG A 15 -19.59 -1.23 -6.79
N THR A 16 -19.20 0.03 -6.92
CA THR A 16 -17.83 0.41 -7.25
C THR A 16 -17.14 1.01 -6.04
N VAL A 17 -15.89 0.62 -5.79
CA VAL A 17 -15.04 1.23 -4.75
C VAL A 17 -13.79 1.81 -5.39
N ARG A 18 -13.45 3.05 -5.04
CA ARG A 18 -12.28 3.75 -5.58
C ARG A 18 -11.10 3.65 -4.63
N VAL A 19 -9.99 3.11 -5.12
CA VAL A 19 -8.75 2.95 -4.35
C VAL A 19 -7.59 3.67 -5.03
N SER A 20 -6.65 4.17 -4.22
CA SER A 20 -5.39 4.72 -4.72
C SER A 20 -4.32 3.64 -4.69
N SER A 21 -3.72 3.34 -5.85
CA SER A 21 -2.75 2.27 -5.99
C SER A 21 -1.70 2.62 -7.06
N PRO A 22 -0.45 2.13 -6.96
CA PRO A 22 0.53 2.31 -8.02
C PRO A 22 0.33 1.35 -9.21
N THR A 23 -0.31 0.18 -9.00
CA THR A 23 -0.59 -0.81 -10.05
C THR A 23 -2.01 -1.39 -9.92
N ASP A 24 -2.52 -1.96 -11.01
CA ASP A 24 -3.80 -2.67 -11.09
C ASP A 24 -3.83 -3.90 -10.16
N VAL A 25 -2.73 -4.66 -10.10
CA VAL A 25 -2.60 -5.82 -9.21
C VAL A 25 -2.76 -5.42 -7.74
N GLN A 26 -2.17 -4.30 -7.34
CA GLN A 26 -2.29 -3.80 -5.96
C GLN A 26 -3.63 -3.12 -5.69
N ALA A 27 -4.41 -2.77 -6.72
CA ALA A 27 -5.74 -2.19 -6.53
C ALA A 27 -6.73 -3.21 -5.96
N ALA A 28 -6.64 -4.48 -6.35
CA ALA A 28 -7.45 -5.55 -5.77
C ALA A 28 -7.18 -5.72 -4.27
N ASP A 29 -5.90 -5.73 -3.89
CA ASP A 29 -5.47 -5.86 -2.50
C ASP A 29 -5.87 -4.63 -1.67
N ALA A 30 -5.72 -3.42 -2.25
CA ALA A 30 -6.16 -2.17 -1.63
C ALA A 30 -7.69 -2.11 -1.46
N ALA A 31 -8.47 -2.78 -2.32
CA ALA A 31 -9.92 -2.89 -2.19
C ALA A 31 -10.36 -3.97 -1.19
N ALA A 32 -9.52 -4.97 -0.89
CA ALA A 32 -9.82 -6.03 0.07
C ALA A 32 -10.36 -5.54 1.43
N PRO A 33 -9.79 -4.51 2.10
CA PRO A 33 -10.35 -3.99 3.34
C PRO A 33 -11.71 -3.29 3.19
N LEU A 34 -12.10 -2.89 1.97
CA LEU A 34 -13.40 -2.27 1.66
C LEU A 34 -14.48 -3.31 1.27
N MET A 35 -14.06 -4.54 0.95
CA MET A 35 -14.94 -5.65 0.64
C MET A 35 -15.62 -6.18 1.91
N LYS A 36 -16.89 -6.58 1.79
CA LYS A 36 -17.60 -7.31 2.83
C LYS A 36 -17.49 -8.81 2.55
N SER A 37 -17.76 -9.61 3.58
CA SER A 37 -17.79 -11.07 3.43
C SER A 37 -18.82 -11.48 2.37
N GLY A 38 -18.35 -12.12 1.31
CA GLY A 38 -19.18 -12.55 0.18
C GLY A 38 -19.17 -11.61 -1.03
N ASP A 39 -18.49 -10.46 -0.97
CA ASP A 39 -18.24 -9.65 -2.17
C ASP A 39 -17.32 -10.39 -3.15
N ARG A 40 -17.55 -10.19 -4.44
CA ARG A 40 -16.71 -10.69 -5.53
C ARG A 40 -16.26 -9.55 -6.42
N ILE A 41 -14.98 -9.52 -6.79
CA ILE A 41 -14.48 -8.55 -7.76
C ILE A 41 -14.93 -8.98 -9.17
N LEU A 42 -15.63 -8.09 -9.86
CA LEU A 42 -16.05 -8.27 -11.26
C LEU A 42 -15.03 -7.66 -12.24
N GLY A 43 -14.42 -6.53 -11.85
CA GLY A 43 -13.48 -5.81 -12.71
C GLY A 43 -12.69 -4.73 -11.96
N ILE A 44 -11.59 -4.30 -12.57
CA ILE A 44 -10.73 -3.23 -12.09
C ILE A 44 -10.42 -2.34 -13.29
N GLU A 45 -10.75 -1.05 -13.20
CA GLU A 45 -10.49 -0.08 -14.25
C GLU A 45 -9.60 1.06 -13.71
N GLU A 46 -8.56 1.44 -14.46
CA GLU A 46 -7.76 2.62 -14.15
C GLU A 46 -8.55 3.87 -14.51
N VAL A 47 -8.67 4.80 -13.57
CA VAL A 47 -9.36 6.06 -13.77
C VAL A 47 -8.33 7.18 -13.89
N GLU A 48 -8.44 7.99 -14.95
CA GLU A 48 -7.62 9.20 -15.10
C GLU A 48 -7.87 10.16 -13.94
N ASP A 49 -6.79 10.61 -13.30
CA ASP A 49 -6.88 11.54 -12.18
C ASP A 49 -7.05 12.98 -12.68
N ASP A 50 -8.30 13.38 -12.92
CA ASP A 50 -8.66 14.77 -13.30
C ASP A 50 -8.50 15.79 -12.14
N GLY A 51 -7.83 15.42 -11.05
CA GLY A 51 -7.60 16.29 -9.88
C GLY A 51 -8.83 16.58 -9.01
N LEU A 52 -10.00 16.04 -9.38
CA LEU A 52 -11.24 16.09 -8.59
C LEU A 52 -11.54 14.77 -7.87
N GLN A 53 -10.71 13.75 -8.09
CA GLN A 53 -10.98 12.41 -7.59
C GLN A 53 -10.48 12.23 -6.15
N ARG A 54 -11.33 11.68 -5.29
CA ARG A 54 -10.96 11.28 -3.93
C ARG A 54 -11.08 9.76 -3.83
N ALA A 55 -10.02 9.09 -3.39
CA ALA A 55 -10.10 7.69 -3.02
C ALA A 55 -10.92 7.54 -1.73
N ASP A 56 -11.75 6.49 -1.67
CA ASP A 56 -12.53 6.12 -0.49
C ASP A 56 -11.67 5.45 0.59
N ALA A 57 -10.47 4.99 0.23
CA ALA A 57 -9.51 4.42 1.16
C ALA A 57 -8.19 5.21 1.18
N PRO A 58 -7.54 5.29 2.35
CA PRO A 58 -6.15 5.72 2.43
C PRO A 58 -5.26 4.78 1.60
N PRO A 59 -4.16 5.29 1.02
CA PRO A 59 -3.24 4.45 0.27
C PRO A 59 -2.69 3.32 1.15
N PRO A 60 -2.45 2.13 0.58
CA PRO A 60 -1.86 1.03 1.35
C PRO A 60 -0.50 1.46 1.92
N LEU A 61 -0.27 1.15 3.19
CA LEU A 61 1.05 1.31 3.82
C LEU A 61 2.05 0.45 3.03
N SER A 62 2.95 1.10 2.30
CA SER A 62 4.06 0.40 1.63
C SER A 62 5.02 -0.16 2.69
N GLN A 63 5.50 -1.40 2.50
CA GLN A 63 6.50 -2.06 3.36
C GLN A 63 7.75 -1.21 3.64
N ALA A 64 8.07 -0.23 2.77
CA ALA A 64 9.15 0.72 2.98
C ALA A 64 8.98 1.59 4.25
N ALA A 65 7.74 1.83 4.70
CA ALA A 65 7.46 2.58 5.92
C ALA A 65 7.71 1.74 7.19
N GLU A 66 7.50 0.43 7.16
CA GLU A 66 7.75 -0.47 8.30
C GLU A 66 9.25 -0.81 8.44
N LEU A 67 10.01 -0.81 7.35
CA LEU A 67 11.44 -1.10 7.38
C LEU A 67 12.29 0.07 7.95
N ALA A 68 11.73 1.27 8.01
CA ALA A 68 12.40 2.43 8.61
C ALA A 68 12.38 2.40 10.16
N ASP A 69 11.42 1.69 10.78
CA ASP A 69 11.25 1.65 12.24
C ASP A 69 12.09 0.52 12.90
N ALA A 70 12.66 -0.39 12.11
CA ALA A 70 13.37 -1.57 12.59
C ALA A 70 14.91 -1.44 12.63
N THR A 71 15.45 -0.28 13.07
CA THR A 71 16.89 -0.22 13.46
C THR A 71 17.07 0.04 14.97
N PRO A 72 16.83 -0.93 15.86
CA PRO A 72 17.39 -0.88 17.20
C PRO A 72 18.84 -1.39 17.13
N GLY A 73 19.82 -0.48 17.21
CA GLY A 73 21.23 -0.83 17.05
C GLY A 73 22.21 0.18 17.64
N ALA A 74 21.99 0.63 18.87
CA ALA A 74 23.03 1.29 19.66
C ALA A 74 24.04 0.25 20.20
N ALA A 75 25.22 0.12 19.59
CA ALA A 75 26.43 -0.49 20.15
C ALA A 75 27.59 -0.32 19.15
N ALA A 76 28.85 -0.05 19.47
CA ALA A 76 29.54 0.37 20.68
C ALA A 76 30.85 0.98 20.17
N LYS A 77 31.26 2.13 20.72
CA LYS A 77 32.60 2.68 20.50
C LYS A 77 33.60 1.67 21.07
N SER A 78 34.30 0.93 20.21
CA SER A 78 35.46 0.15 20.61
C SER A 78 36.70 0.96 20.29
N ASP A 79 37.24 1.54 21.34
CA ASP A 79 38.62 1.99 21.46
C ASP A 79 39.57 0.96 20.84
N ARG A 80 40.42 1.39 19.92
CA ARG A 80 41.60 0.63 19.51
C ARG A 80 42.83 1.51 19.67
N SER A 81 43.20 1.74 20.93
CA SER A 81 44.61 1.92 21.28
C SER A 81 45.38 0.63 20.99
N SER A 82 46.30 0.66 20.02
CA SER A 82 47.69 0.19 20.20
C SER A 82 48.40 -0.09 18.86
N ALA A 83 49.49 0.64 18.70
CA ALA A 83 50.82 0.17 18.33
C ALA A 83 51.13 -0.35 16.91
N ASN A 84 52.17 0.27 16.36
CA ASN A 84 53.38 -0.35 15.78
C ASN A 84 53.58 -0.22 14.25
N GLN A 85 54.39 0.75 13.81
CA GLN A 85 55.77 0.57 13.28
C GLN A 85 56.15 1.66 12.27
N GLY A 86 57.26 2.31 12.55
CA GLY A 86 58.02 3.24 11.71
C GLY A 86 59.26 3.68 12.46
#